data_AF-A0A532TCQ2-F1
#
_entry.id   AF-A0A532TCQ2-F1
#
_cell.length_a   1.000
_cell.length_b   1.000
_cell.length_c   1.000
_cell.angle_alpha   90.00
_cell.angle_beta   90.00
_cell.angle_gamma   90.00
#
_symmetry.space_group_name_H-M   'P 1'
#
loop_
_entity.id
_entity.type
_entity.pdbx_description
1 polymer ?
#
loop_
_entity_poly.entity_id
_entity_poly.type
_entity_poly.pdbx_seq_one_letter_code
_entity_poly.pdbx_strand_id
1 'polypeptide(L)'
;MIRLTIRQALLLKVFRDYDGFNGKINIQKIIYAFQVAKIMNLHYIFRSGSFGPFSEELEQDLNQLCEVGLLIEEPYGRIRVNDNLINNSFFHKYRDFFKLFEKNKILEYKIVDVFENDLQTSMRIELAMSFIYLILSKDFRMKKDFFKAIDRWKPGDFDNDEKEDVWTILIQNNFISESGDLRFPIKKNNHTQEILEEYIFIENTELESLDNITGVIRFDEMLENVYHDSFWRDLISSIIDKTECKYWDFKETLDIWQSPKSLKKKRQIDFCEKVAAFANKKGGLIIIGITDKFPRRIIGINNLEDKIQSISTILDKWIDYQENYFEIMEIILKDSEDIKRRCIAIMIAQTKDPVGVMKFKDLYSYPVRVETGLNRETFSRLSRKKRIIDNTNFNFLKILNKNGQFNSL
;
A
#
# COMPACT_ATOMS: atom_id res chain seq x y z
N MET A 1 -30.12 -1.00 -4.12
CA MET A 1 -29.09 -0.77 -3.08
C MET A 1 -27.93 -0.08 -3.76
N ILE A 2 -27.64 1.18 -3.44
CA ILE A 2 -26.56 1.95 -4.08
C ILE A 2 -25.23 1.34 -3.64
N ARG A 3 -24.39 0.92 -4.59
CA ARG A 3 -23.01 0.50 -4.31
C ARG A 3 -22.12 1.72 -4.52
N LEU A 4 -21.40 2.12 -3.47
CA LEU A 4 -20.46 3.22 -3.52
C LEU A 4 -19.04 2.69 -3.60
N THR A 5 -18.17 3.41 -4.29
CA THR A 5 -16.73 3.19 -4.20
C THR A 5 -16.22 3.64 -2.83
N ILE A 6 -15.04 3.16 -2.45
CA ILE A 6 -14.37 3.61 -1.21
C ILE A 6 -14.09 5.11 -1.25
N ARG A 7 -13.71 5.65 -2.43
CA ARG A 7 -13.48 7.09 -2.63
C ARG A 7 -14.74 7.90 -2.36
N GLN A 8 -15.88 7.47 -2.91
CA GLN A 8 -17.18 8.09 -2.69
C GLN A 8 -17.61 8.04 -1.22
N ALA A 9 -17.38 6.92 -0.52
CA ALA A 9 -17.68 6.80 0.90
C ALA A 9 -16.82 7.76 1.76
N LEU A 10 -15.55 7.95 1.41
CA LEU A 10 -14.67 8.91 2.07
C LEU A 10 -15.07 10.36 1.78
N LEU A 11 -15.42 10.69 0.53
CA LEU A 11 -15.97 12.01 0.19
C LEU A 11 -17.20 12.33 1.04
N LEU A 12 -18.15 11.41 1.15
CA LEU A 12 -19.35 11.62 1.97
C LEU A 12 -19.02 11.84 3.46
N LYS A 13 -17.97 11.21 3.99
CA LYS A 13 -17.49 11.49 5.34
C LYS A 13 -16.94 12.91 5.45
N VAL A 14 -16.05 13.31 4.54
CA VAL A 14 -15.50 14.67 4.52
C VAL A 14 -16.64 15.70 4.46
N PHE A 15 -17.58 15.56 3.54
CA PHE A 15 -18.69 16.51 3.41
C PHE A 15 -19.60 16.56 4.65
N ARG A 16 -19.77 15.45 5.36
CA ARG A 16 -20.54 15.41 6.60
C ARG A 16 -19.81 16.14 7.74
N ASP A 17 -18.50 15.93 7.85
CA ASP A 17 -17.70 16.49 8.94
C ASP A 17 -17.55 18.02 8.83
N TYR A 18 -17.80 18.61 7.65
CA TYR A 18 -17.66 20.05 7.37
C TYR A 18 -18.97 20.76 6.95
N ASP A 19 -20.14 20.14 7.12
CA ASP A 19 -21.43 20.74 6.72
C ASP A 19 -21.47 21.21 5.23
N GLY A 20 -20.74 20.49 4.37
CA GLY A 20 -20.63 20.77 2.93
C GLY A 20 -19.58 21.82 2.53
N PHE A 21 -19.48 22.06 1.22
CA PHE A 21 -18.49 22.98 0.63
C PHE A 21 -19.12 23.85 -0.45
N ASN A 22 -18.61 25.07 -0.60
CA ASN A 22 -19.08 26.00 -1.63
C ASN A 22 -18.37 25.74 -2.97
N GLY A 23 -19.08 25.18 -3.93
CA GLY A 23 -18.65 25.04 -5.33
C GLY A 23 -17.68 23.88 -5.59
N LYS A 24 -17.88 23.19 -6.73
CA LYS A 24 -17.05 22.05 -7.17
C LYS A 24 -15.55 22.40 -7.27
N ILE A 25 -15.21 23.63 -7.64
CA ILE A 25 -13.82 24.10 -7.73
C ILE A 25 -13.14 24.09 -6.35
N ASN A 26 -13.82 24.50 -5.28
CA ASN A 26 -13.23 24.49 -3.94
C ASN A 26 -13.07 23.07 -3.41
N ILE A 27 -14.02 22.19 -3.72
CA ILE A 27 -13.90 20.76 -3.40
C ILE A 27 -12.65 20.17 -4.08
N GLN A 28 -12.42 20.47 -5.36
CA GLN A 28 -11.21 20.02 -6.09
C GLN A 28 -9.93 20.46 -5.36
N LYS A 29 -9.90 21.70 -4.89
CA LYS A 29 -8.75 22.27 -4.16
C LYS A 29 -8.55 21.66 -2.78
N ILE A 30 -9.61 21.45 -2.01
CA ILE A 30 -9.57 20.86 -0.67
C ILE A 30 -9.12 19.40 -0.75
N ILE A 31 -9.70 18.62 -1.67
CA ILE A 31 -9.32 17.22 -1.86
C ILE A 31 -7.89 17.11 -2.37
N TYR A 32 -7.45 17.99 -3.28
CA TYR A 32 -6.05 18.06 -3.67
C TYR A 32 -5.13 18.37 -2.48
N ALA A 33 -5.48 19.34 -1.65
CA ALA A 33 -4.71 19.71 -0.45
C ALA A 33 -4.62 18.53 0.53
N PHE A 34 -5.72 17.82 0.78
CA PHE A 34 -5.71 16.62 1.62
C PHE A 34 -4.83 15.50 1.05
N GLN A 35 -4.85 15.30 -0.27
CA GLN A 35 -3.99 14.32 -0.94
C GLN A 35 -2.51 14.69 -0.87
N VAL A 36 -2.16 15.94 -1.15
CA VAL A 36 -0.77 16.43 -1.12
C VAL A 36 -0.22 16.46 0.30
N ALA A 37 -1.03 16.87 1.27
CA ALA A 37 -0.70 16.86 2.69
C ALA A 37 -0.65 15.44 3.29
N LYS A 38 -1.00 14.41 2.50
CA LYS A 38 -1.14 13.01 2.96
C LYS A 38 -2.10 12.85 4.14
N ILE A 39 -3.07 13.75 4.28
CA ILE A 39 -4.12 13.68 5.30
C ILE A 39 -5.15 12.63 4.89
N MET A 40 -5.48 12.60 3.60
CA MET A 40 -6.38 11.63 3.01
C MET A 40 -5.98 11.38 1.56
N ASN A 41 -5.61 10.14 1.22
CA ASN A 41 -5.30 9.77 -0.15
C ASN A 41 -6.54 9.19 -0.86
N LEU A 42 -7.25 10.04 -1.62
CA LEU A 42 -8.39 9.60 -2.44
C LEU A 42 -7.98 9.13 -3.84
N HIS A 43 -6.69 9.11 -4.17
CA HIS A 43 -6.17 8.67 -5.47
C HIS A 43 -6.74 9.39 -6.69
N TYR A 44 -7.25 10.61 -6.52
CA TYR A 44 -7.62 11.42 -7.68
C TYR A 44 -6.37 11.93 -8.39
N ILE A 45 -6.37 11.81 -9.71
CA ILE A 45 -5.30 12.33 -10.55
C ILE A 45 -5.60 13.79 -10.86
N PHE A 46 -4.87 14.69 -10.20
CA PHE A 46 -4.99 16.12 -10.42
C PHE A 46 -4.06 16.61 -11.52
N ARG A 47 -4.61 17.43 -12.41
CA ARG A 47 -3.88 18.24 -13.38
C ARG A 47 -3.93 19.69 -12.96
N SER A 48 -2.85 20.43 -13.18
CA SER A 48 -2.82 21.87 -12.96
C SER A 48 -3.55 22.59 -14.09
N GLY A 49 -4.55 23.41 -13.76
CA GLY A 49 -5.27 24.29 -14.70
C GLY A 49 -5.25 25.75 -14.24
N SER A 50 -5.79 26.64 -15.06
CA SER A 50 -5.84 28.10 -14.79
C SER A 50 -6.59 28.46 -13.49
N PHE A 51 -7.45 27.58 -12.98
CA PHE A 51 -8.24 27.80 -11.77
C PHE A 51 -7.78 26.95 -10.57
N GLY A 52 -6.64 26.26 -10.72
CA GLY A 52 -6.07 25.37 -9.70
C GLY A 52 -6.04 23.90 -10.12
N PRO A 53 -5.82 22.98 -9.15
CA PRO A 53 -5.82 21.55 -9.39
C PRO A 53 -7.22 21.07 -9.79
N PHE A 54 -7.29 20.21 -10.80
CA PHE A 54 -8.52 19.64 -11.31
C PHE A 54 -8.38 18.15 -11.56
N SER A 55 -9.33 17.37 -11.09
CA SER A 55 -9.47 15.94 -11.35
C SER A 55 -10.83 15.66 -11.96
N GLU A 56 -10.83 15.12 -13.18
CA GLU A 56 -12.03 14.66 -13.89
C GLU A 56 -12.75 13.56 -13.10
N GLU A 57 -11.99 12.63 -12.50
CA GLU A 57 -12.52 11.54 -11.69
C GLU A 57 -13.28 12.04 -10.44
N LEU A 58 -12.77 13.06 -9.75
CA LEU A 58 -13.44 13.66 -8.60
C LEU A 58 -14.74 14.34 -9.04
N GLU A 59 -14.74 15.03 -10.18
CA GLU A 59 -15.96 15.65 -10.70
C GLU A 59 -17.02 14.60 -11.06
N GLN A 60 -16.62 13.49 -11.69
CA GLN A 60 -17.51 12.36 -11.96
C GLN A 60 -18.10 11.77 -10.67
N ASP A 61 -17.27 11.54 -9.64
CA ASP A 61 -17.73 11.03 -8.35
C ASP A 61 -18.71 11.99 -7.66
N LEU A 62 -18.45 13.30 -7.70
CA LEU A 62 -19.37 14.30 -7.14
C LEU A 62 -20.70 14.31 -7.89
N ASN A 63 -20.68 14.26 -9.22
CA ASN A 63 -21.89 14.22 -10.04
C ASN A 63 -22.71 12.96 -9.75
N GLN A 64 -22.08 11.79 -9.71
CA GLN A 64 -22.74 10.53 -9.36
C GLN A 64 -23.39 10.59 -7.98
N LEU A 65 -22.67 11.13 -6.97
CA LEU A 65 -23.19 11.28 -5.61
C LEU A 65 -24.39 12.24 -5.54
N CYS A 66 -24.39 13.31 -6.33
CA CYS A 66 -25.55 14.20 -6.49
C CYS A 66 -26.71 13.50 -7.20
N GLU A 67 -26.46 12.76 -8.29
CA GLU A 67 -27.47 12.02 -9.06
C GLU A 67 -28.20 10.97 -8.21
N VAL A 68 -27.47 10.26 -7.34
CA VAL A 68 -28.07 9.30 -6.41
C VAL A 68 -28.66 9.95 -5.15
N GLY A 69 -28.61 11.28 -5.07
CA GLY A 69 -29.19 12.09 -3.99
C GLY A 69 -28.44 12.04 -2.66
N LEU A 70 -27.23 11.49 -2.62
CA LEU A 70 -26.40 11.41 -1.40
C LEU A 70 -25.70 12.74 -1.10
N LEU A 71 -25.40 13.51 -2.13
CA LEU A 71 -25.06 14.93 -2.03
C LEU A 71 -26.22 15.77 -2.57
N ILE A 72 -26.42 16.95 -2.00
CA ILE A 72 -27.36 17.97 -2.47
C ILE A 72 -26.55 19.17 -2.93
N GLU A 73 -26.72 19.57 -4.18
CA GLU A 73 -26.23 20.84 -4.70
C GLU A 73 -27.32 21.90 -4.49
N GLU A 74 -27.09 22.80 -3.54
CA GLU A 74 -27.95 23.92 -3.17
C GLU A 74 -27.79 25.10 -4.15
N PRO A 75 -28.73 26.06 -4.15
CA PRO A 75 -28.53 27.33 -4.85
C PRO A 75 -27.17 27.95 -4.50
N TYR A 76 -26.53 28.61 -5.47
CA TYR A 76 -25.18 29.17 -5.35
C TYR A 76 -24.05 28.13 -5.28
N GLY A 77 -24.34 26.85 -5.57
CA GLY A 77 -23.33 25.81 -5.79
C GLY A 77 -22.76 25.21 -4.51
N ARG A 78 -23.38 25.42 -3.35
CA ARG A 78 -23.00 24.73 -2.10
C ARG A 78 -23.40 23.26 -2.22
N ILE A 79 -22.47 22.35 -1.96
CA ILE A 79 -22.71 20.91 -2.01
C ILE A 79 -22.55 20.34 -0.59
N ARG A 80 -23.58 19.66 -0.08
CA ARG A 80 -23.56 19.04 1.25
C ARG A 80 -24.16 17.63 1.25
N VAL A 81 -23.97 16.89 2.33
CA VAL A 81 -24.58 15.57 2.51
C VAL A 81 -26.10 15.67 2.66
N ASN A 82 -26.82 14.75 2.03
CA ASN A 82 -28.25 14.58 2.24
C ASN A 82 -28.52 13.74 3.50
N ASP A 83 -28.64 14.40 4.65
CA ASP A 83 -28.87 13.72 5.94
C ASP A 83 -30.14 12.84 5.96
N ASN A 84 -31.12 13.12 5.09
CA ASN A 84 -32.34 12.32 4.99
C ASN A 84 -32.09 10.93 4.39
N LEU A 85 -31.08 10.80 3.52
CA LEU A 85 -30.70 9.52 2.89
C LEU A 85 -29.54 8.86 3.63
N ILE A 86 -28.66 9.65 4.26
CA ILE A 86 -27.50 9.13 4.98
C ILE A 86 -27.75 9.11 6.48
N ASN A 87 -28.50 8.11 6.92
CA ASN A 87 -28.72 7.90 8.34
C ASN A 87 -27.45 7.38 9.06
N ASN A 88 -27.44 7.41 10.39
CA ASN A 88 -26.34 6.89 11.21
C ASN A 88 -26.01 5.40 10.91
N SER A 89 -26.94 4.62 10.35
CA SER A 89 -26.72 3.22 9.99
C SER A 89 -25.78 3.05 8.79
N PHE A 90 -25.81 3.98 7.82
CA PHE A 90 -24.87 4.00 6.69
C PHE A 90 -23.43 4.17 7.20
N PHE A 91 -23.19 5.18 8.04
CA PHE A 91 -21.86 5.40 8.63
C PHE A 91 -21.50 4.32 9.65
N HIS A 92 -22.48 3.64 10.27
CA HIS A 92 -22.21 2.47 11.11
C HIS A 92 -21.61 1.31 10.32
N LYS A 93 -22.11 1.07 9.10
CA LYS A 93 -21.57 0.04 8.18
C LYS A 93 -20.10 0.28 7.84
N TYR A 94 -19.69 1.54 7.77
CA TYR A 94 -18.32 1.95 7.47
C TYR A 94 -17.56 2.44 8.73
N ARG A 95 -18.09 2.21 9.94
CA ARG A 95 -17.55 2.79 11.19
C ARG A 95 -16.13 2.34 11.47
N ASP A 96 -15.86 1.04 11.33
CA ASP A 96 -14.52 0.50 11.59
C ASP A 96 -13.52 0.94 10.53
N PHE A 97 -13.98 1.12 9.28
CA PHE A 97 -13.20 1.78 8.23
C PHE A 97 -12.89 3.23 8.62
N PHE A 98 -13.88 4.00 9.10
CA PHE A 98 -13.69 5.39 9.47
C PHE A 98 -12.86 5.62 10.75
N LYS A 99 -12.84 4.67 11.70
CA LYS A 99 -11.97 4.73 12.89
C LYS A 99 -10.49 4.75 12.54
N LEU A 100 -10.08 4.12 11.44
CA LEU A 100 -8.70 4.17 10.95
C LEU A 100 -8.28 5.59 10.51
N PHE A 101 -9.24 6.41 10.07
CA PHE A 101 -8.99 7.77 9.57
C PHE A 101 -9.01 8.86 10.67
N GLU A 102 -9.52 8.59 11.87
CA GLU A 102 -9.72 9.63 12.90
C GLU A 102 -8.43 10.14 13.57
N LYS A 103 -7.25 9.62 13.19
CA LYS A 103 -5.98 9.92 13.88
C LYS A 103 -5.39 11.31 13.55
N ASN A 104 -5.91 12.03 12.54
CA ASN A 104 -5.37 13.32 12.07
C ASN A 104 -6.36 14.51 12.09
N LYS A 105 -7.44 14.43 12.89
CA LYS A 105 -8.53 15.44 12.92
C LYS A 105 -8.07 16.90 13.13
N ILE A 106 -7.02 17.15 13.91
CA ILE A 106 -6.57 18.52 14.23
C ILE A 106 -6.01 19.25 12.99
N LEU A 107 -5.34 18.54 12.08
CA LEU A 107 -4.80 19.14 10.86
C LEU A 107 -5.91 19.34 9.81
N GLU A 108 -6.87 18.41 9.79
CA GLU A 108 -8.06 18.44 8.94
C GLU A 108 -8.93 19.69 9.22
N TYR A 109 -9.34 19.89 10.49
CA TYR A 109 -10.18 21.03 10.89
C TYR A 109 -9.51 22.38 10.60
N LYS A 110 -8.21 22.51 10.92
CA LYS A 110 -7.48 23.76 10.70
C LYS A 110 -7.27 24.13 9.24
N ILE A 111 -7.19 23.13 8.33
CA ILE A 111 -7.12 23.40 6.89
C ILE A 111 -8.47 23.91 6.40
N VAL A 112 -9.57 23.30 6.83
CA VAL A 112 -10.92 23.75 6.40
C VAL A 112 -11.28 25.12 6.98
N ASP A 113 -10.94 25.42 8.24
CA ASP A 113 -11.14 26.75 8.85
C ASP A 113 -10.42 27.86 8.06
N VAL A 114 -9.24 27.57 7.50
CA VAL A 114 -8.50 28.49 6.61
C VAL A 114 -9.24 28.72 5.29
N PHE A 115 -10.00 27.72 4.81
CA PHE A 115 -10.81 27.81 3.61
C PHE A 115 -12.18 28.44 3.82
N GLU A 116 -12.67 28.62 5.04
CA GLU A 116 -13.99 29.21 5.33
C GLU A 116 -13.98 30.73 5.57
N ASN A 117 -12.91 31.32 6.12
CA ASN A 117 -12.85 32.76 6.50
C ASN A 117 -12.62 33.75 5.32
N ASP A 118 -13.37 34.86 5.27
CA ASP A 118 -13.53 36.00 4.30
C ASP A 118 -12.35 36.51 3.40
N LEU A 119 -11.22 35.83 3.29
CA LEU A 119 -10.12 36.12 2.34
C LEU A 119 -10.51 35.79 0.88
N GLN A 120 -9.88 36.42 -0.13
CA GLN A 120 -10.09 36.02 -1.52
C GLN A 120 -9.57 34.58 -1.76
N THR A 121 -10.34 33.77 -2.49
CA THR A 121 -10.14 32.32 -2.65
C THR A 121 -8.76 31.90 -3.17
N SER A 122 -8.07 32.74 -3.95
CA SER A 122 -6.68 32.49 -4.40
C SER A 122 -5.70 32.48 -3.22
N MET A 123 -5.76 33.51 -2.37
CA MET A 123 -4.90 33.65 -1.20
C MET A 123 -5.07 32.48 -0.20
N ARG A 124 -6.28 31.92 -0.05
CA ARG A 124 -6.53 30.77 0.86
C ARG A 124 -5.82 29.48 0.41
N ILE A 125 -5.82 29.20 -0.90
CA ILE A 125 -5.17 28.02 -1.48
C ILE A 125 -3.67 28.15 -1.39
N GLU A 126 -3.17 29.36 -1.60
CA GLU A 126 -1.75 29.68 -1.57
C GLU A 126 -1.20 29.64 -0.14
N LEU A 127 -2.00 30.05 0.85
CA LEU A 127 -1.71 29.94 2.28
C LEU A 127 -1.65 28.48 2.73
N ALA A 128 -2.64 27.67 2.35
CA ALA A 128 -2.70 26.25 2.67
C ALA A 128 -1.56 25.45 2.00
N MET A 129 -1.25 25.74 0.73
CA MET A 129 -0.14 25.09 0.02
C MET A 129 1.23 25.51 0.56
N SER A 130 1.40 26.78 0.93
CA SER A 130 2.59 27.26 1.63
C SER A 130 2.74 26.58 2.99
N PHE A 131 1.63 26.36 3.71
CA PHE A 131 1.62 25.68 4.99
C PHE A 131 1.96 24.19 4.88
N ILE A 132 1.41 23.49 3.89
CA ILE A 132 1.73 22.09 3.58
C ILE A 132 3.19 21.94 3.15
N TYR A 133 3.69 22.84 2.31
CA TYR A 133 5.10 22.88 1.93
C TYR A 133 6.02 23.13 3.12
N LEU A 134 5.66 24.07 4.01
CA LEU A 134 6.38 24.38 5.25
C LEU A 134 6.47 23.20 6.22
N ILE A 135 5.38 22.43 6.37
CA ILE A 135 5.36 21.22 7.21
C ILE A 135 6.24 20.11 6.61
N LEU A 136 6.17 19.90 5.30
CA LEU A 136 6.82 18.79 4.61
C LEU A 136 8.34 19.00 4.43
N SER A 137 8.79 20.24 4.29
CA SER A 137 10.18 20.55 3.93
C SER A 137 11.17 20.51 5.09
N LYS A 138 10.74 20.58 6.36
CA LYS A 138 11.59 20.60 7.58
C LYS A 138 12.72 21.66 7.60
N ASP A 139 12.78 22.56 6.63
CA ASP A 139 13.97 23.37 6.31
C ASP A 139 13.85 24.86 6.68
N PHE A 140 12.79 25.25 7.40
CA PHE A 140 12.50 26.65 7.69
C PHE A 140 12.67 26.95 9.18
N ARG A 141 13.66 27.79 9.53
CA ARG A 141 13.89 28.28 10.90
C ARG A 141 13.50 29.74 11.08
N MET A 142 13.32 30.49 9.99
CA MET A 142 13.09 31.94 10.01
C MET A 142 12.15 32.39 8.89
N LYS A 143 11.49 33.53 9.12
CA LYS A 143 10.61 34.24 8.15
C LYS A 143 11.21 34.43 6.76
N LYS A 144 12.51 34.75 6.69
CA LYS A 144 13.25 34.92 5.43
C LYS A 144 13.27 33.64 4.60
N ASP A 145 13.35 32.50 5.26
CA ASP A 145 13.38 31.23 4.57
C ASP A 145 11.98 30.92 4.01
N PHE A 146 10.91 31.21 4.76
CA PHE A 146 9.54 31.13 4.27
C PHE A 146 9.31 32.00 3.02
N PHE A 147 9.80 33.24 2.99
CA PHE A 147 9.66 34.09 1.81
C PHE A 147 10.42 33.53 0.62
N LYS A 148 11.64 33.01 0.83
CA LYS A 148 12.40 32.30 -0.21
C LYS A 148 11.69 31.05 -0.71
N ALA A 149 10.95 30.34 0.14
CA ALA A 149 10.16 29.18 -0.25
C ALA A 149 9.05 29.58 -1.22
N ILE A 150 8.32 30.64 -0.88
CA ILE A 150 7.29 31.23 -1.74
C ILE A 150 7.94 31.67 -3.07
N ASP A 151 9.06 32.39 -3.02
CA ASP A 151 9.77 32.85 -4.22
C ASP A 151 10.29 31.72 -5.11
N ARG A 152 10.69 30.58 -4.53
CA ARG A 152 11.11 29.39 -5.30
C ARG A 152 9.92 28.67 -5.92
N TRP A 153 8.82 28.61 -5.19
CA TRP A 153 7.60 27.93 -5.64
C TRP A 153 6.93 28.71 -6.76
N LYS A 154 6.88 30.04 -6.61
CA LYS A 154 6.07 30.97 -7.39
C LYS A 154 6.82 32.31 -7.56
N PRO A 155 7.87 32.37 -8.39
CA PRO A 155 8.74 33.54 -8.48
C PRO A 155 7.99 34.76 -9.02
N GLY A 156 7.87 35.81 -8.21
CA GLY A 156 7.26 37.09 -8.61
C GLY A 156 5.73 37.14 -8.58
N ASP A 157 5.06 36.06 -8.19
CA ASP A 157 3.60 36.02 -8.05
C ASP A 157 3.11 36.66 -6.74
N PHE A 158 4.00 36.87 -5.77
CA PHE A 158 3.69 37.50 -4.48
C PHE A 158 4.63 38.67 -4.20
N ASP A 159 4.07 39.82 -3.88
CA ASP A 159 4.85 40.92 -3.32
C ASP A 159 5.20 40.65 -1.84
N ASN A 160 5.95 41.57 -1.21
CA ASN A 160 6.36 41.37 0.17
C ASN A 160 5.19 41.54 1.15
N ASP A 161 4.20 42.37 0.84
CA ASP A 161 3.07 42.63 1.73
C ASP A 161 2.14 41.41 1.77
N GLU A 162 1.92 40.76 0.62
CA GLU A 162 1.17 39.50 0.55
C GLU A 162 1.86 38.35 1.30
N LYS A 163 3.19 38.26 1.23
CA LYS A 163 3.96 37.28 2.02
C LYS A 163 3.87 37.57 3.52
N GLU A 164 3.82 38.83 3.91
CA GLU A 164 3.65 39.28 5.30
C GLU A 164 2.27 38.92 5.85
N ASP A 165 1.22 39.09 5.05
CA ASP A 165 -0.14 38.70 5.42
C ASP A 165 -0.23 37.20 5.67
N VAL A 166 0.37 36.39 4.78
CA VAL A 166 0.44 34.93 4.95
C VAL A 166 1.17 34.57 6.24
N TRP A 167 2.33 35.19 6.51
CA TRP A 167 3.10 34.96 7.73
C TRP A 167 2.31 35.31 8.99
N THR A 168 1.58 36.43 8.96
CA THR A 168 0.76 36.91 10.07
C THR A 168 -0.39 35.94 10.38
N ILE A 169 -1.07 35.44 9.35
CA ILE A 169 -2.13 34.44 9.50
C ILE A 169 -1.58 33.14 10.11
N LEU A 170 -0.36 32.72 9.73
CA LEU A 170 0.29 31.54 10.32
C LEU A 170 0.59 31.72 11.82
N ILE A 171 0.98 32.92 12.25
CA ILE A 171 1.17 33.25 13.68
C ILE A 171 -0.17 33.27 14.41
N GLN A 172 -1.17 33.96 13.86
CA GLN A 172 -2.50 34.11 14.47
C GLN A 172 -3.17 32.75 14.73
N ASN A 173 -2.97 31.79 13.82
CA ASN A 173 -3.49 30.43 13.94
C ASN A 173 -2.60 29.46 14.75
N ASN A 174 -1.57 29.99 15.43
CA ASN A 174 -0.62 29.25 16.27
C ASN A 174 0.12 28.13 15.53
N PHE A 175 0.34 28.28 14.22
CA PHE A 175 1.11 27.30 13.46
C PHE A 175 2.63 27.49 13.64
N ILE A 176 3.05 28.75 13.73
CA ILE A 176 4.42 29.19 14.00
C ILE A 176 4.41 30.22 15.13
N SER A 177 5.51 30.36 15.85
CA SER A 177 5.72 31.46 16.78
C SER A 177 6.06 32.75 16.02
N GLU A 178 6.01 33.88 16.73
CA GLU A 178 6.55 35.15 16.23
C GLU A 178 8.04 35.06 15.86
N SER A 179 8.80 34.17 16.51
CA SER A 179 10.20 33.86 16.18
C SER A 179 10.38 32.96 14.95
N GLY A 180 9.28 32.43 14.39
CA GLY A 180 9.31 31.49 13.26
C GLY A 180 9.53 30.03 13.64
N ASP A 181 9.52 29.70 14.93
CA ASP A 181 9.59 28.32 15.41
C ASP A 181 8.24 27.62 15.20
N LEU A 182 8.26 26.43 14.61
CA LEU A 182 7.06 25.59 14.53
C LEU A 182 6.57 25.28 15.95
N ARG A 183 5.35 25.69 16.28
CA ARG A 183 4.74 25.44 17.60
C ARG A 183 4.13 24.04 17.74
N PHE A 184 4.28 23.19 16.73
CA PHE A 184 3.96 21.77 16.86
C PHE A 184 4.86 21.14 17.95
N PRO A 185 4.31 20.37 18.90
CA PRO A 185 5.10 19.76 19.96
C PRO A 185 5.89 18.57 19.38
N ILE A 186 7.01 18.83 18.72
CA ILE A 186 8.04 17.82 18.46
C ILE A 186 9.20 18.09 19.43
N LYS A 187 8.97 17.85 20.74
CA LYS A 187 10.08 17.77 21.68
C LYS A 187 10.91 16.55 21.32
N LYS A 188 12.18 16.74 20.97
CA LYS A 188 13.18 15.67 20.76
C LYS A 188 13.47 14.98 22.10
N ASN A 189 12.86 13.83 22.32
CA ASN A 189 13.12 12.87 23.38
C ASN A 189 13.38 11.52 22.67
N ASN A 190 14.11 10.58 23.27
CA ASN A 190 14.30 9.22 22.72
C ASN A 190 12.97 8.51 22.37
N HIS A 191 11.89 8.84 23.07
CA HIS A 191 10.53 8.40 22.76
C HIS A 191 10.01 8.98 21.43
N THR A 192 10.49 10.15 21.03
CA THR A 192 10.17 10.79 19.75
C THR A 192 10.88 10.09 18.59
N GLN A 193 12.02 9.44 18.83
CA GLN A 193 12.69 8.60 17.83
C GLN A 193 11.96 7.27 17.65
N GLU A 194 11.44 6.67 18.73
CA GLU A 194 10.51 5.53 18.65
C GLU A 194 9.20 5.90 17.94
N ILE A 195 8.64 7.07 18.23
CA ILE A 195 7.45 7.58 17.54
C ILE A 195 7.76 7.90 16.08
N LEU A 196 8.93 8.45 15.74
CA LEU A 196 9.36 8.70 14.35
C LEU A 196 9.64 7.40 13.59
N GLU A 197 10.21 6.39 14.23
CA GLU A 197 10.35 5.05 13.66
C GLU A 197 8.99 4.37 13.50
N GLU A 198 8.07 4.57 14.44
CA GLU A 198 6.67 4.15 14.34
C GLU A 198 5.92 4.94 13.26
N TYR A 199 6.22 6.22 13.05
CA TYR A 199 5.62 7.08 12.02
C TYR A 199 6.16 6.79 10.62
N ILE A 200 7.46 6.53 10.47
CA ILE A 200 8.09 6.05 9.23
C ILE A 200 7.62 4.62 8.93
N PHE A 201 7.41 3.80 9.96
CA PHE A 201 6.77 2.50 9.85
C PHE A 201 5.32 2.65 9.36
N ILE A 202 4.53 3.56 9.95
CA ILE A 202 3.15 3.89 9.52
C ILE A 202 3.11 4.48 8.09
N GLU A 203 4.06 5.33 7.70
CA GLU A 203 4.13 5.94 6.35
C GLU A 203 4.44 4.90 5.26
N ASN A 204 5.32 3.91 5.55
CA ASN A 204 5.52 2.76 4.66
C ASN A 204 4.34 1.78 4.70
N THR A 205 3.60 1.75 5.82
CA THR A 205 2.42 0.90 6.05
C THR A 205 1.19 1.37 5.29
N GLU A 206 0.96 2.68 5.19
CA GLU A 206 -0.20 3.24 4.48
C GLU A 206 -0.05 3.15 2.96
N LEU A 207 1.18 3.22 2.44
CA LEU A 207 1.46 2.91 1.03
C LEU A 207 1.23 1.42 0.72
N GLU A 208 1.55 0.51 1.64
CA GLU A 208 1.32 -0.94 1.48
C GLU A 208 -0.17 -1.33 1.67
N SER A 209 -0.92 -0.66 2.55
CA SER A 209 -2.35 -0.92 2.75
C SER A 209 -3.22 -0.41 1.60
N LEU A 210 -2.84 0.69 0.95
CA LEU A 210 -3.50 1.18 -0.27
C LEU A 210 -3.26 0.26 -1.48
N ASP A 211 -2.08 -0.35 -1.59
CA ASP A 211 -1.76 -1.39 -2.57
C ASP A 211 -2.54 -2.70 -2.31
N ASN A 212 -2.90 -2.98 -1.05
CA ASN A 212 -3.75 -4.11 -0.68
C ASN A 212 -5.20 -3.90 -1.16
N ILE A 213 -5.80 -2.73 -0.94
CA ILE A 213 -7.20 -2.44 -1.28
C ILE A 213 -7.42 -2.32 -2.79
N THR A 214 -6.58 -1.53 -3.49
CA THR A 214 -6.61 -1.46 -4.97
C THR A 214 -6.10 -2.76 -5.62
N GLY A 215 -5.35 -3.55 -4.86
CA GLY A 215 -4.88 -4.87 -5.24
C GLY A 215 -5.98 -5.90 -5.39
N VAL A 216 -6.99 -5.91 -4.51
CA VAL A 216 -8.07 -6.93 -4.56
C VAL A 216 -8.77 -6.95 -5.92
N ILE A 217 -9.05 -5.80 -6.53
CA ILE A 217 -9.76 -5.71 -7.83
C ILE A 217 -8.87 -6.14 -9.01
N ARG A 218 -7.56 -5.85 -8.96
CA ARG A 218 -6.59 -6.28 -9.99
C ARG A 218 -6.06 -7.69 -9.76
N PHE A 219 -6.39 -8.31 -8.64
CA PHE A 219 -5.84 -9.60 -8.25
C PHE A 219 -6.55 -10.75 -8.95
N ASP A 220 -7.87 -10.67 -9.14
CA ASP A 220 -8.64 -11.67 -9.89
C ASP A 220 -8.19 -11.72 -11.36
N GLU A 221 -8.02 -10.57 -12.01
CA GLU A 221 -7.48 -10.48 -13.39
C GLU A 221 -6.03 -11.00 -13.49
N MET A 222 -5.21 -10.79 -12.45
CA MET A 222 -3.83 -11.26 -12.45
C MET A 222 -3.74 -12.76 -12.15
N LEU A 223 -4.64 -13.32 -11.33
CA LEU A 223 -4.76 -14.75 -11.11
C LEU A 223 -5.20 -15.48 -12.39
N GLU A 224 -6.12 -14.92 -13.17
CA GLU A 224 -6.48 -15.48 -14.48
C GLU A 224 -5.24 -15.61 -15.38
N ASN A 225 -4.37 -14.59 -15.40
CA ASN A 225 -3.12 -14.62 -16.16
C ASN A 225 -2.15 -15.70 -15.69
N VAL A 226 -2.11 -15.98 -14.39
CA VAL A 226 -1.23 -17.00 -13.81
C VAL A 226 -1.58 -18.41 -14.34
N TYR A 227 -2.83 -18.68 -14.70
CA TYR A 227 -3.23 -19.96 -15.29
C TYR A 227 -2.82 -20.14 -16.76
N HIS A 228 -2.26 -19.10 -17.40
CA HIS A 228 -1.77 -19.20 -18.77
C HIS A 228 -0.28 -19.58 -18.85
N ASP A 229 0.04 -20.57 -19.68
CA ASP A 229 1.43 -21.00 -19.95
C ASP A 229 2.32 -19.87 -20.50
N SER A 230 1.74 -18.86 -21.18
CA SER A 230 2.49 -17.69 -21.65
C SER A 230 3.11 -16.95 -20.47
N PHE A 231 2.31 -16.60 -19.45
CA PHE A 231 2.76 -15.88 -18.25
C PHE A 231 3.99 -16.53 -17.61
N TRP A 232 4.00 -17.85 -17.47
CA TRP A 232 5.14 -18.55 -16.85
C TRP A 232 6.37 -18.54 -17.74
N ARG A 233 6.24 -18.75 -19.05
CA ARG A 233 7.38 -18.68 -19.99
C ARG A 233 8.03 -17.30 -19.96
N ASP A 234 7.18 -16.30 -19.99
CA ASP A 234 7.47 -14.88 -19.92
C ASP A 234 8.18 -14.49 -18.62
N LEU A 235 7.57 -14.83 -17.48
CA LEU A 235 8.16 -14.62 -16.17
C LEU A 235 9.52 -15.30 -16.05
N ILE A 236 9.61 -16.60 -16.35
CA ILE A 236 10.84 -17.38 -16.19
C ILE A 236 11.95 -16.83 -17.09
N SER A 237 11.66 -16.50 -18.35
CA SER A 237 12.63 -15.89 -19.25
C SER A 237 13.18 -14.58 -18.69
N SER A 238 12.35 -13.80 -17.98
CA SER A 238 12.78 -12.54 -17.36
C SER A 238 13.62 -12.70 -16.08
N ILE A 239 13.61 -13.87 -15.42
CA ILE A 239 14.30 -14.10 -14.13
C ILE A 239 15.35 -15.21 -14.14
N ILE A 240 15.41 -16.08 -15.16
CA ILE A 240 16.28 -17.26 -15.20
C ILE A 240 17.77 -16.92 -15.15
N ASP A 241 18.17 -15.75 -15.68
CA ASP A 241 19.54 -15.26 -15.67
C ASP A 241 19.83 -14.29 -14.50
N LYS A 242 18.81 -13.98 -13.67
CA LYS A 242 18.96 -13.07 -12.53
C LYS A 242 19.31 -13.85 -11.27
N THR A 243 20.17 -13.29 -10.42
CA THR A 243 20.44 -13.89 -9.09
C THR A 243 19.13 -14.08 -8.32
N GLU A 244 19.01 -15.18 -7.57
CA GLU A 244 17.85 -15.37 -6.69
C GLU A 244 17.74 -14.20 -5.71
N CYS A 245 16.52 -13.89 -5.30
CA CYS A 245 16.26 -12.79 -4.38
C CYS A 245 15.23 -13.18 -3.33
N LYS A 246 14.72 -12.17 -2.62
CA LYS A 246 13.67 -12.34 -1.60
C LYS A 246 12.30 -12.77 -2.13
N TYR A 247 12.08 -12.80 -3.45
CA TYR A 247 10.76 -13.10 -4.05
C TYR A 247 10.71 -14.42 -4.82
N TRP A 248 11.85 -14.99 -5.24
CA TRP A 248 11.87 -16.27 -5.94
C TRP A 248 13.08 -17.13 -5.57
N ASP A 249 12.91 -18.44 -5.71
CA ASP A 249 13.89 -19.48 -5.41
C ASP A 249 13.77 -20.59 -6.49
N PHE A 250 14.87 -20.97 -7.13
CA PHE A 250 14.93 -22.04 -8.13
C PHE A 250 15.47 -23.31 -7.49
N LYS A 251 14.85 -24.44 -7.80
CA LYS A 251 15.28 -25.74 -7.32
C LYS A 251 15.24 -26.74 -8.45
N GLU A 252 16.30 -27.51 -8.61
CA GLU A 252 16.28 -28.62 -9.58
C GLU A 252 15.35 -29.73 -9.08
N THR A 253 15.34 -29.96 -7.78
CA THR A 253 14.54 -30.94 -7.06
C THR A 253 14.40 -30.50 -5.60
N LEU A 254 13.45 -31.08 -4.85
CA LEU A 254 13.39 -30.89 -3.41
C LEU A 254 14.16 -31.98 -2.65
N ASP A 255 14.94 -31.57 -1.65
CA ASP A 255 15.73 -32.47 -0.79
C ASP A 255 14.87 -33.56 -0.14
N ILE A 256 13.59 -33.27 0.14
CA ILE A 256 12.62 -34.20 0.74
C ILE A 256 12.39 -35.47 -0.10
N TRP A 257 12.59 -35.38 -1.42
CA TRP A 257 12.37 -36.50 -2.34
C TRP A 257 13.61 -37.39 -2.50
N GLN A 258 14.80 -36.82 -2.29
CA GLN A 258 16.07 -37.51 -2.48
C GLN A 258 16.72 -37.97 -1.16
N SER A 259 16.26 -37.43 -0.02
CA SER A 259 16.92 -37.67 1.25
C SER A 259 16.65 -39.05 1.84
N PRO A 260 17.63 -39.66 2.52
CA PRO A 260 17.44 -40.91 3.23
C PRO A 260 16.38 -40.74 4.34
N LYS A 261 15.72 -41.85 4.71
CA LYS A 261 14.64 -41.87 5.72
C LYS A 261 15.03 -41.17 7.03
N SER A 262 16.28 -41.30 7.48
CA SER A 262 16.81 -40.67 8.69
C SER A 262 16.80 -39.13 8.65
N LEU A 263 16.97 -38.53 7.48
CA LEU A 263 16.99 -37.07 7.29
C LEU A 263 15.68 -36.51 6.75
N LYS A 264 14.78 -37.37 6.26
CA LYS A 264 13.53 -36.97 5.58
C LYS A 264 12.70 -36.00 6.43
N LYS A 265 12.53 -36.28 7.72
CA LYS A 265 11.78 -35.41 8.64
C LYS A 265 12.41 -34.03 8.79
N LYS A 266 13.73 -33.96 8.93
CA LYS A 266 14.46 -32.69 9.02
C LYS A 266 14.29 -31.88 7.74
N ARG A 267 14.44 -32.51 6.57
CA ARG A 267 14.27 -31.84 5.27
C ARG A 267 12.85 -31.34 5.03
N GLN A 268 11.84 -32.07 5.53
CA GLN A 268 10.44 -31.60 5.49
C GLN A 268 10.30 -30.30 6.28
N ILE A 269 10.82 -30.27 7.52
CA ILE A 269 10.80 -29.06 8.36
C ILE A 269 11.57 -27.92 7.70
N ASP A 270 12.77 -28.19 7.15
CA ASP A 270 13.58 -27.17 6.46
C ASP A 270 12.83 -26.57 5.25
N PHE A 271 12.12 -27.41 4.49
CA PHE A 271 11.29 -26.96 3.37
C PHE A 271 10.10 -26.11 3.84
N CYS A 272 9.39 -26.55 4.87
CA CYS A 272 8.30 -25.77 5.48
C CYS A 272 8.80 -24.45 6.07
N GLU A 273 10.00 -24.40 6.66
CA GLU A 273 10.61 -23.16 7.13
C GLU A 273 10.84 -22.16 5.98
N LYS A 274 11.23 -22.65 4.79
CA LYS A 274 11.36 -21.79 3.58
C LYS A 274 10.01 -21.25 3.12
N VAL A 275 8.98 -22.10 3.07
CA VAL A 275 7.63 -21.68 2.66
C VAL A 275 7.06 -20.65 3.64
N ALA A 276 7.12 -20.95 4.94
CA ALA A 276 6.67 -20.03 5.98
C ALA A 276 7.46 -18.71 5.97
N ALA A 277 8.73 -18.71 5.60
CA ALA A 277 9.53 -17.49 5.48
C ALA A 277 9.06 -16.55 4.37
N PHE A 278 8.65 -17.09 3.22
CA PHE A 278 8.00 -16.30 2.18
C PHE A 278 6.66 -15.75 2.68
N ALA A 279 5.83 -16.60 3.28
CA ALA A 279 4.51 -16.22 3.78
C ALA A 279 4.56 -15.16 4.89
N ASN A 280 5.59 -15.22 5.74
CA ASN A 280 5.83 -14.26 6.80
C ASN A 280 6.46 -12.94 6.33
N LYS A 281 6.84 -12.85 5.05
CA LYS A 281 7.43 -11.64 4.47
C LYS A 281 6.46 -10.98 3.51
N LYS A 282 6.74 -11.00 2.20
CA LYS A 282 5.93 -10.37 1.15
C LYS A 282 5.34 -11.40 0.19
N GLY A 283 5.32 -12.68 0.58
CA GLY A 283 5.09 -13.78 -0.33
C GLY A 283 6.30 -14.06 -1.24
N GLY A 284 6.14 -15.00 -2.15
CA GLY A 284 7.16 -15.33 -3.14
C GLY A 284 6.84 -16.61 -3.91
N LEU A 285 7.83 -17.06 -4.68
CA LEU A 285 7.70 -18.14 -5.63
C LEU A 285 8.84 -19.16 -5.45
N ILE A 286 8.51 -20.45 -5.44
CA ILE A 286 9.51 -21.53 -5.54
C ILE A 286 9.26 -22.27 -6.85
N ILE A 287 10.25 -22.30 -7.74
CA ILE A 287 10.14 -23.01 -9.03
C ILE A 287 11.04 -24.24 -9.00
N ILE A 288 10.43 -25.40 -9.20
CA ILE A 288 11.07 -26.71 -9.11
C ILE A 288 11.16 -27.32 -10.52
N GLY A 289 12.33 -27.84 -10.89
CA GLY A 289 12.65 -28.30 -12.24
C GLY A 289 13.60 -27.37 -13.01
N ILE A 290 14.28 -26.45 -12.30
CA ILE A 290 15.30 -25.55 -12.85
C ILE A 290 16.55 -25.61 -11.98
N THR A 291 17.73 -25.78 -12.58
CA THR A 291 18.99 -25.88 -11.81
C THR A 291 19.26 -24.61 -11.01
N ASP A 292 19.78 -24.77 -9.79
CA ASP A 292 20.07 -23.65 -8.87
C ASP A 292 21.28 -22.83 -9.35
N LYS A 293 22.29 -23.52 -9.90
CA LYS A 293 23.56 -22.93 -10.35
C LYS A 293 23.48 -22.34 -11.76
N PHE A 294 24.22 -21.25 -11.98
CA PHE A 294 24.43 -20.66 -13.29
C PHE A 294 25.37 -21.52 -14.18
N PRO A 295 25.13 -21.58 -15.50
CA PRO A 295 23.91 -21.13 -16.17
C PRO A 295 22.72 -22.03 -15.79
N ARG A 296 21.57 -21.42 -15.45
CA ARG A 296 20.40 -22.19 -15.03
C ARG A 296 19.80 -22.91 -16.23
N ARG A 297 19.35 -24.15 -16.02
CA ARG A 297 18.78 -25.02 -17.05
C ARG A 297 17.42 -25.54 -16.61
N ILE A 298 16.48 -25.53 -17.54
CA ILE A 298 15.16 -26.13 -17.36
C ILE A 298 15.31 -27.64 -17.60
N ILE A 299 15.14 -28.43 -16.54
CA ILE A 299 15.33 -29.89 -16.56
C ILE A 299 14.02 -30.64 -16.40
N GLY A 300 13.01 -29.99 -15.83
CA GLY A 300 11.71 -30.59 -15.54
C GLY A 300 11.70 -31.57 -14.37
N ILE A 301 10.50 -32.10 -14.10
CA ILE A 301 10.20 -32.98 -12.97
C ILE A 301 9.34 -34.15 -13.45
N ASN A 302 9.78 -35.37 -13.15
CA ASN A 302 8.99 -36.59 -13.34
C ASN A 302 8.06 -36.85 -12.15
N ASN A 303 6.98 -37.60 -12.37
CA ASN A 303 5.97 -37.98 -11.37
C ASN A 303 5.38 -36.76 -10.63
N LEU A 304 4.87 -35.81 -11.41
CA LEU A 304 4.36 -34.54 -10.92
C LEU A 304 3.24 -34.68 -9.90
N GLU A 305 2.24 -35.50 -10.18
CA GLU A 305 1.07 -35.70 -9.32
C GLU A 305 1.49 -36.16 -7.92
N ASP A 306 2.30 -37.21 -7.82
CA ASP A 306 2.86 -37.71 -6.56
C ASP A 306 3.66 -36.64 -5.80
N LYS A 307 4.42 -35.82 -6.54
CA LYS A 307 5.26 -34.77 -5.97
C LYS A 307 4.45 -33.59 -5.46
N ILE A 308 3.42 -33.17 -6.21
CA ILE A 308 2.48 -32.13 -5.80
C ILE A 308 1.73 -32.59 -4.56
N GLN A 309 1.18 -33.81 -4.58
CA GLN A 309 0.50 -34.40 -3.41
C GLN A 309 1.45 -34.48 -2.20
N SER A 310 2.70 -34.89 -2.43
CA SER A 310 3.71 -34.94 -1.37
C SER A 310 4.00 -33.55 -0.79
N ILE A 311 4.04 -32.49 -1.60
CA ILE A 311 4.26 -31.12 -1.10
C ILE A 311 3.08 -30.71 -0.22
N SER A 312 1.84 -30.82 -0.71
CA SER A 312 0.63 -30.45 0.06
C SER A 312 0.59 -31.16 1.41
N THR A 313 0.76 -32.49 1.42
CA THR A 313 0.76 -33.29 2.66
C THR A 313 1.86 -32.85 3.65
N ILE A 314 3.01 -32.39 3.16
CA ILE A 314 4.10 -31.90 4.01
C ILE A 314 3.77 -30.52 4.60
N LEU A 315 3.19 -29.62 3.80
CA LEU A 315 2.78 -28.30 4.26
C LEU A 315 1.67 -28.41 5.31
N ASP A 316 0.63 -29.20 5.05
CA ASP A 316 -0.49 -29.44 5.97
C ASP A 316 -0.02 -30.03 7.31
N LYS A 317 1.01 -30.87 7.27
CA LYS A 317 1.53 -31.54 8.46
C LYS A 317 2.36 -30.63 9.36
N TRP A 318 3.17 -29.75 8.77
CA TRP A 318 4.24 -29.06 9.47
C TRP A 318 3.99 -27.57 9.64
N ILE A 319 3.06 -26.98 8.89
CA ILE A 319 2.74 -25.56 8.97
C ILE A 319 1.41 -25.37 9.68
N ASP A 320 1.42 -24.51 10.70
CA ASP A 320 0.24 -24.11 11.45
C ASP A 320 -0.29 -22.77 10.92
N TYR A 321 -1.18 -22.87 9.95
CA TYR A 321 -1.94 -21.75 9.39
C TYR A 321 -3.22 -22.27 8.72
N GLN A 322 -4.37 -21.68 9.03
CA GLN A 322 -5.68 -22.25 8.68
C GLN A 322 -6.21 -21.84 7.30
N GLU A 323 -5.81 -20.69 6.77
CA GLU A 323 -6.31 -20.22 5.46
C GLU A 323 -5.45 -20.73 4.31
N ASN A 324 -5.98 -20.72 3.09
CA ASN A 324 -5.18 -21.01 1.90
C ASN A 324 -4.20 -19.86 1.63
N TYR A 325 -2.91 -20.14 1.73
CA TYR A 325 -1.84 -19.16 1.51
C TYR A 325 -0.82 -19.61 0.47
N PHE A 326 -1.03 -20.76 -0.16
CA PHE A 326 -0.17 -21.23 -1.24
C PHE A 326 -0.99 -21.88 -2.34
N GLU A 327 -0.42 -21.89 -3.53
CA GLU A 327 -0.96 -22.59 -4.68
C GLU A 327 0.18 -23.33 -5.38
N ILE A 328 -0.07 -24.58 -5.74
CA ILE A 328 0.90 -25.44 -6.41
C ILE A 328 0.39 -25.69 -7.82
N MET A 329 1.22 -25.34 -8.80
CA MET A 329 0.87 -25.45 -10.21
C MET A 329 1.89 -26.29 -10.96
N GLU A 330 1.40 -27.06 -11.91
CA GLU A 330 2.23 -27.54 -12.99
C GLU A 330 2.42 -26.42 -14.01
N ILE A 331 3.65 -26.21 -14.47
CA ILE A 331 3.96 -25.26 -15.54
C ILE A 331 4.76 -25.97 -16.63
N ILE A 332 4.51 -25.63 -17.90
CA ILE A 332 5.20 -26.21 -19.05
C ILE A 332 6.18 -25.18 -19.63
N LEU A 333 7.48 -25.52 -19.58
CA LEU A 333 8.57 -24.68 -20.07
C LEU A 333 9.32 -25.39 -21.20
N LYS A 334 10.00 -24.64 -22.07
CA LYS A 334 10.88 -25.18 -23.11
C LYS A 334 12.33 -25.08 -22.65
N ASP A 335 13.09 -26.15 -22.76
CA ASP A 335 14.52 -26.11 -22.47
C ASP A 335 15.34 -25.51 -23.63
N SER A 336 16.67 -25.53 -23.51
CA SER A 336 17.58 -25.00 -24.54
C SER A 336 17.51 -25.75 -25.88
N GLU A 337 16.89 -26.93 -25.90
CA GLU A 337 16.70 -27.76 -27.11
C GLU A 337 15.25 -27.67 -27.62
N ASP A 338 14.47 -26.68 -27.14
CA ASP A 338 13.04 -26.49 -27.42
C ASP A 338 12.14 -27.65 -26.94
N ILE A 339 12.66 -28.54 -26.08
CA ILE A 339 11.91 -29.67 -25.55
C ILE A 339 11.03 -29.19 -24.41
N LYS A 340 9.74 -29.56 -24.45
CA LYS A 340 8.79 -29.25 -23.37
C LYS A 340 9.14 -30.05 -22.11
N ARG A 341 9.39 -29.34 -21.02
CA ARG A 341 9.65 -29.84 -19.67
C ARG A 341 8.53 -29.38 -18.73
N ARG A 342 8.00 -30.31 -17.96
CA ARG A 342 7.00 -30.02 -16.93
C ARG A 342 7.73 -29.66 -15.62
N CYS A 343 7.42 -28.51 -15.03
CA CYS A 343 8.00 -28.01 -13.79
C CYS A 343 6.89 -27.77 -12.76
N ILE A 344 7.26 -27.52 -11.50
CA ILE A 344 6.31 -27.14 -10.44
C ILE A 344 6.58 -25.69 -10.04
N ALA A 345 5.53 -24.87 -10.00
CA ALA A 345 5.55 -23.57 -9.35
C ALA A 345 4.78 -23.64 -8.04
N ILE A 346 5.38 -23.15 -6.95
CA ILE A 346 4.71 -22.96 -5.67
C ILE A 346 4.62 -21.46 -5.42
N MET A 347 3.43 -20.91 -5.58
CA MET A 347 3.14 -19.53 -5.24
C MET A 347 2.79 -19.46 -3.76
N ILE A 348 3.36 -18.50 -3.05
CA ILE A 348 3.20 -18.36 -1.61
C ILE A 348 2.75 -16.93 -1.33
N ALA A 349 1.52 -16.78 -0.84
CA ALA A 349 0.95 -15.51 -0.42
C ALA A 349 1.67 -14.97 0.82
N GLN A 350 1.74 -13.65 0.92
CA GLN A 350 1.93 -12.98 2.20
C GLN A 350 0.69 -13.23 3.07
N THR A 351 0.87 -13.80 4.25
CA THR A 351 -0.23 -14.09 5.17
C THR A 351 -0.50 -12.94 6.14
N LYS A 352 -1.77 -12.81 6.55
CA LYS A 352 -2.21 -11.86 7.58
C LYS A 352 -1.62 -12.17 8.95
N ASP A 353 -1.64 -13.43 9.36
CA ASP A 353 -1.12 -13.84 10.66
C ASP A 353 0.27 -14.52 10.54
N PRO A 354 1.06 -14.56 11.61
CA PRO A 354 2.33 -15.31 11.62
C PRO A 354 2.12 -16.79 11.30
N VAL A 355 2.86 -17.28 10.30
CA VAL A 355 2.88 -18.70 9.91
C VAL A 355 3.94 -19.40 10.74
N GLY A 356 3.50 -20.34 11.59
CA GLY A 356 4.37 -21.16 12.41
C GLY A 356 4.74 -22.47 11.71
N VAL A 357 5.97 -22.93 11.91
CA VAL A 357 6.41 -24.27 11.52
C VAL A 357 6.67 -25.10 12.77
N MET A 358 5.96 -26.21 12.90
CA MET A 358 6.11 -27.16 14.00
C MET A 358 7.46 -27.87 13.89
N LYS A 359 8.22 -27.87 14.99
CA LYS A 359 9.51 -28.55 15.14
C LYS A 359 9.35 -29.83 15.97
N PHE A 360 10.47 -30.37 16.44
CA PHE A 360 10.47 -31.43 17.42
C PHE A 360 9.96 -30.92 18.77
N LYS A 361 9.17 -31.75 19.48
CA LYS A 361 8.60 -31.47 20.81
C LYS A 361 7.60 -30.30 20.83
N ASP A 362 6.78 -30.17 19.79
CA ASP A 362 5.70 -29.18 19.70
C ASP A 362 6.17 -27.72 19.83
N LEU A 363 7.46 -27.48 19.57
CA LEU A 363 8.02 -26.15 19.51
C LEU A 363 7.74 -25.54 18.13
N TYR A 364 7.34 -24.28 18.10
CA TYR A 364 7.13 -23.56 16.85
C TYR A 364 8.32 -22.68 16.51
N SER A 365 8.53 -22.51 15.20
CA SER A 365 9.42 -21.47 14.67
C SER A 365 8.67 -20.57 13.71
N TYR A 366 9.02 -19.28 13.73
CA TYR A 366 8.43 -18.26 12.87
C TYR A 366 9.52 -17.70 11.96
N PRO A 367 9.83 -18.41 10.86
CA PRO A 367 10.89 -18.01 9.95
C PRO A 367 10.44 -16.81 9.12
N VAL A 368 11.38 -15.94 8.77
CA VAL A 368 11.17 -14.74 7.94
C VAL A 368 12.29 -14.67 6.90
N ARG A 369 11.93 -14.50 5.63
CA ARG A 369 12.90 -14.42 4.53
C ARG A 369 13.72 -13.12 4.64
N VAL A 370 15.04 -13.24 4.51
CA VAL A 370 15.98 -12.11 4.43
C VAL A 370 16.90 -12.37 3.24
N GLU A 371 16.65 -11.69 2.12
CA GLU A 371 17.27 -11.98 0.82
C GLU A 371 17.08 -13.47 0.43
N THR A 372 18.18 -14.19 0.19
CA THR A 372 18.17 -15.64 -0.07
C THR A 372 18.20 -16.48 1.22
N GLY A 373 18.37 -15.83 2.37
CA GLY A 373 18.51 -16.45 3.68
C GLY A 373 17.23 -16.49 4.51
N LEU A 374 17.39 -17.01 5.72
CA LEU A 374 16.34 -17.25 6.69
C LEU A 374 16.73 -16.63 8.04
N ASN A 375 15.86 -15.77 8.57
CA ASN A 375 15.91 -15.33 9.96
C ASN A 375 14.75 -15.94 10.75
N ARG A 376 14.83 -15.96 12.08
CA ARG A 376 13.75 -16.43 12.96
C ARG A 376 13.31 -15.31 13.89
N GLU A 377 12.01 -15.14 14.02
CA GLU A 377 11.41 -14.16 14.92
C GLU A 377 10.54 -14.85 15.98
N THR A 378 10.15 -14.10 17.00
CA THR A 378 9.09 -14.52 17.92
C THR A 378 7.74 -14.26 17.29
N PHE A 379 6.72 -15.04 17.69
CA PHE A 379 5.33 -14.82 17.29
C PHE A 379 4.91 -13.37 17.52
N SER A 380 5.11 -12.85 18.74
CA SER A 380 4.71 -11.49 19.13
C SER A 380 5.31 -10.38 18.26
N ARG A 381 6.59 -10.49 17.91
CA ARG A 381 7.26 -9.50 17.05
C ARG A 381 6.71 -9.54 15.64
N LEU A 382 6.49 -10.74 15.12
CA LEU A 382 5.97 -10.92 13.78
C LEU A 382 4.49 -10.51 13.70
N SER A 383 3.66 -10.84 14.69
CA SER A 383 2.27 -10.36 14.79
C SER A 383 2.20 -8.85 14.72
N ARG A 384 3.07 -8.14 15.47
CA ARG A 384 3.12 -6.67 15.44
C ARG A 384 3.44 -6.14 14.04
N LYS A 385 4.42 -6.74 13.36
CA LYS A 385 4.78 -6.36 11.97
C LYS A 385 3.67 -6.63 10.98
N LYS A 386 2.86 -7.67 11.22
CA LYS A 386 1.78 -8.09 10.34
C LYS A 386 0.43 -7.42 10.60
N ARG A 387 0.28 -6.61 11.66
CA ARG A 387 -0.95 -5.85 11.94
C ARG A 387 -1.44 -4.98 10.78
N ILE A 388 -0.54 -4.67 9.85
CA ILE A 388 -0.76 -3.83 8.68
C ILE A 388 -1.28 -4.60 7.46
N ILE A 389 -1.25 -5.93 7.53
CA ILE A 389 -1.66 -6.81 6.46
C ILE A 389 -3.12 -7.14 6.71
N ASP A 390 -4.02 -6.53 5.95
CA ASP A 390 -5.44 -6.72 6.18
C ASP A 390 -5.91 -8.12 5.79
N ASN A 391 -5.33 -8.67 4.72
CA ASN A 391 -5.68 -9.97 4.14
C ASN A 391 -4.44 -10.71 3.59
N THR A 392 -4.54 -12.05 3.55
CA THR A 392 -3.61 -12.91 2.83
C THR A 392 -3.62 -12.54 1.34
N ASN A 393 -2.45 -12.28 0.73
CA ASN A 393 -2.35 -11.71 -0.62
C ASN A 393 -1.10 -12.16 -1.39
N PHE A 394 -1.14 -12.16 -2.73
CA PHE A 394 0.03 -12.46 -3.58
C PHE A 394 0.59 -11.20 -4.26
N ASN A 395 0.66 -10.07 -3.54
CA ASN A 395 1.11 -8.80 -4.12
C ASN A 395 2.54 -8.85 -4.71
N PHE A 396 3.38 -9.81 -4.33
CA PHE A 396 4.70 -9.98 -4.95
C PHE A 396 4.61 -10.23 -6.46
N LEU A 397 3.52 -10.82 -6.97
CA LEU A 397 3.34 -11.04 -8.40
C LEU A 397 3.30 -9.72 -9.18
N LYS A 398 2.76 -8.63 -8.61
CA LYS A 398 2.84 -7.28 -9.21
C LYS A 398 4.29 -6.81 -9.35
N ILE A 399 5.13 -7.14 -8.36
CA ILE A 399 6.55 -6.78 -8.36
C ILE A 399 7.28 -7.59 -9.42
N LEU A 400 6.98 -8.88 -9.55
CA LEU A 400 7.53 -9.74 -10.60
C LEU A 400 7.13 -9.26 -11.99
N ASN A 401 5.87 -8.85 -12.18
CA ASN A 401 5.37 -8.36 -13.45
C ASN A 401 6.00 -7.01 -13.84
N LYS A 402 6.13 -6.06 -12.89
CA LYS A 402 6.80 -4.77 -13.14
C LYS A 402 8.29 -4.92 -13.50
N ASN A 403 8.98 -5.86 -12.86
CA ASN A 403 10.39 -6.15 -13.16
C ASN A 403 10.59 -6.98 -14.45
N GLY A 404 9.48 -7.47 -15.03
CA GLY A 404 9.44 -8.21 -16.28
C GLY A 404 9.18 -7.36 -17.51
N GLN A 405 8.75 -6.09 -17.38
CA GLN A 405 8.26 -5.22 -18.48
C GLN A 405 7.92 -5.98 -19.77
N PHE A 406 6.74 -6.58 -19.79
CA PHE A 406 6.03 -6.96 -21.01
C PHE A 406 5.65 -5.69 -21.77
N ASN A 407 6.59 -5.14 -22.51
CA ASN A 407 6.28 -4.22 -23.61
C ASN A 407 5.85 -5.07 -24.82
N SER A 408 4.65 -5.65 -24.77
CA SER A 408 4.02 -6.25 -25.96
C SER A 408 2.51 -6.35 -25.82
N LEU A 409 1.82 -5.23 -26.00
CA LEU A 409 0.81 -4.96 -27.04
C LEU A 409 -0.02 -3.73 -26.68
#